data_AF-A0A2M9BMJ6-F1
#
_entry.id   AF-A0A2M9BMJ6-F1
#
_cell.length_a   1.000
_cell.length_b   1.000
_cell.length_c   1.000
_cell.angle_alpha   90.00
_cell.angle_beta   90.00
_cell.angle_gamma   90.00
#
_symmetry.space_group_name_H-M   'P 1'
#
loop_
_entity.id
_entity.type
_entity.pdbx_description
1 polymer ?
#
loop_
_entity_poly.entity_id
_entity_poly.type
_entity_poly.pdbx_seq_one_letter_code
_entity_poly.pdbx_strand_id
1 'polypeptide(L)'
;MFSFSWPALRYGVLLTAALGLGGCNQTPPPAETAAPAAPTPPPVPGPELTSLRDSNAVALLTEYGKAYPASEVIVHTRHGDLRVKLYDDTPIHKANFLLLARKGVFDQTVFNRVVNGFAIQGGRSDHRTIRLARYHIPPEIRAAHFHKRGALGMARYDDDQNPGKLSSNTDFYFVQGEKLTPYQAQAMAGRKLTPEQLKTYATVGGVPSLDGKYTVFGEVVEGLEVIDKIAAEPVDPYKWPKKDVDIKIEVVK
;
A
#
# COMPACT_ATOMS: atom_id res chain seq x y z
N MET A 1 15.68 27.84 7.44
CA MET A 1 14.85 29.07 7.50
C MET A 1 15.09 29.86 6.24
N PHE A 2 14.18 29.81 5.27
CA PHE A 2 14.12 30.78 4.18
C PHE A 2 12.65 31.06 3.90
N SER A 3 12.22 32.23 4.39
CA SER A 3 10.88 32.80 4.24
C SER A 3 10.92 33.75 3.05
N PHE A 4 9.98 33.60 2.12
CA PHE A 4 9.76 34.58 1.05
C PHE A 4 8.40 35.25 1.29
N SER A 5 8.47 36.54 1.64
CA SER A 5 7.37 37.48 1.74
C SER A 5 7.13 38.17 0.40
N TRP A 6 5.87 38.30 0.01
CA TRP A 6 5.44 39.12 -1.14
C TRP A 6 5.11 40.55 -0.66
N PRO A 7 5.43 41.63 -1.41
CA PRO A 7 5.06 42.98 -1.01
C PRO A 7 3.61 43.29 -1.40
N ALA A 8 2.91 43.94 -0.47
CA ALA A 8 1.63 44.58 -0.69
C ALA A 8 1.79 45.82 -1.57
N LEU A 9 0.95 45.95 -2.61
CA LEU A 9 0.78 47.22 -3.32
C LEU A 9 -0.56 47.84 -2.92
N ARG A 10 -0.46 48.97 -2.22
CA ARG A 10 -1.57 49.85 -1.87
C ARG A 10 -1.76 50.85 -3.02
N TYR A 11 -2.98 50.95 -3.54
CA TYR A 11 -3.44 52.18 -4.18
C TYR A 11 -4.80 52.54 -3.61
N GLY A 12 -4.83 53.64 -2.85
CA GLY A 12 -6.04 54.31 -2.45
C GLY A 12 -6.45 55.30 -3.53
N VAL A 13 -7.72 55.29 -3.89
CA VAL A 13 -8.39 56.43 -4.53
C VAL A 13 -9.69 56.64 -3.77
N LEU A 14 -9.76 57.79 -3.09
CA LEU A 14 -10.97 58.36 -2.49
C LEU A 14 -11.81 58.96 -3.61
N LEU A 15 -13.07 58.54 -3.72
CA LEU A 15 -14.10 59.24 -4.47
C LEU A 15 -15.41 59.15 -3.69
N THR A 16 -15.85 60.30 -3.20
CA THR A 16 -17.09 60.49 -2.45
C THR A 16 -18.28 60.67 -3.39
N ALA A 17 -19.40 60.09 -2.94
CA ALA A 17 -20.80 60.48 -3.12
C ALA A 17 -21.50 60.27 -4.49
N ALA A 18 -22.44 59.33 -4.49
CA ALA A 18 -23.84 59.61 -4.84
C ALA A 18 -24.74 58.50 -4.27
N LEU A 19 -25.63 58.87 -3.34
CA LEU A 19 -26.72 58.02 -2.84
C LEU A 19 -27.77 57.87 -3.94
N GLY A 20 -27.84 56.68 -4.54
CA GLY A 20 -28.94 56.25 -5.40
C GLY A 20 -29.64 55.05 -4.77
N LEU A 21 -30.82 55.27 -4.20
CA LEU A 21 -31.73 54.20 -3.77
C LEU A 21 -32.29 53.51 -5.02
N GLY A 22 -31.69 52.40 -5.41
CA GLY A 22 -32.18 51.49 -6.44
C GLY A 22 -32.26 50.08 -5.89
N GLY A 23 -33.47 49.63 -5.55
CA GLY A 23 -33.72 48.27 -5.12
C GLY A 23 -33.48 47.29 -6.27
N CYS A 24 -32.47 46.44 -6.14
CA CYS A 24 -32.31 45.24 -6.96
C CYS A 24 -32.54 44.02 -6.07
N ASN A 25 -33.71 43.42 -6.24
CA ASN A 25 -34.13 42.18 -5.62
C ASN A 25 -33.35 41.01 -6.27
N GLN A 26 -32.18 40.65 -5.74
CA GLN A 26 -31.46 39.47 -6.19
C GLN A 26 -31.95 38.26 -5.39
N THR A 27 -32.73 37.41 -6.05
CA THR A 27 -33.09 36.09 -5.52
C THR A 27 -31.82 35.25 -5.39
N PRO A 28 -31.53 34.62 -4.23
CA PRO A 28 -30.41 33.70 -4.11
C PRO A 28 -30.61 32.52 -5.06
N PRO A 29 -29.53 31.95 -5.64
CA PRO A 29 -29.64 30.77 -6.48
C PRO A 29 -30.27 29.62 -5.66
N PRO A 30 -31.11 28.78 -6.28
CA PRO A 30 -31.72 27.65 -5.59
C PRO A 30 -30.62 26.76 -5.05
N ALA A 31 -30.72 26.39 -3.77
CA ALA A 31 -29.83 25.45 -3.13
C ALA A 31 -29.78 24.16 -3.97
N GLU A 32 -28.59 23.83 -4.48
CA GLU A 32 -28.33 22.51 -5.04
C GLU A 32 -28.73 21.49 -3.99
N THR A 33 -29.81 20.78 -4.26
CA THR A 33 -30.29 19.72 -3.40
C THR A 33 -29.23 18.63 -3.50
N ALA A 34 -28.40 18.50 -2.45
CA ALA A 34 -27.43 17.43 -2.35
C ALA A 34 -28.14 16.10 -2.65
N ALA A 35 -27.67 15.39 -3.66
CA ALA A 35 -28.18 14.07 -3.98
C ALA A 35 -28.19 13.22 -2.70
N PRO A 36 -29.27 12.45 -2.44
CA PRO A 36 -29.34 11.61 -1.25
C PRO A 36 -28.09 10.74 -1.20
N ALA A 37 -27.38 10.79 -0.08
CA ALA A 37 -26.22 9.96 0.18
C ALA A 37 -26.60 8.51 -0.16
N ALA A 38 -25.87 7.91 -1.11
CA ALA A 38 -26.07 6.51 -1.45
C ALA A 38 -26.08 5.67 -0.17
N PRO A 39 -26.94 4.65 -0.06
CA PRO A 39 -27.01 3.83 1.15
C PRO A 39 -25.61 3.33 1.48
N THR A 40 -25.15 3.63 2.70
CA THR A 40 -23.85 3.16 3.18
C THR A 40 -23.80 1.65 2.97
N PRO A 41 -22.79 1.12 2.25
CA PRO A 41 -22.62 -0.32 2.13
C PRO A 41 -22.68 -0.95 3.52
N PRO A 42 -23.19 -2.19 3.66
CA PRO A 42 -23.18 -2.86 4.95
C PRO A 42 -21.76 -2.80 5.54
N PRO A 43 -21.62 -2.48 6.83
CA PRO A 43 -20.30 -2.37 7.44
C PRO A 43 -19.56 -3.67 7.24
N VAL A 44 -18.38 -3.59 6.62
CA VAL A 44 -17.48 -4.72 6.42
C VAL A 44 -17.23 -5.34 7.79
N PRO A 45 -17.46 -6.66 7.97
CA PRO A 45 -17.35 -7.30 9.26
C PRO A 45 -15.90 -7.32 9.77
N GLY A 46 -15.71 -7.63 11.05
CA GLY A 46 -14.40 -7.71 11.70
C GLY A 46 -14.12 -6.54 12.65
N PRO A 47 -12.92 -6.50 13.25
CA PRO A 47 -12.57 -5.51 14.25
C PRO A 47 -12.55 -4.08 13.68
N GLU A 48 -12.85 -3.11 14.53
CA GLU A 48 -12.71 -1.71 14.19
C GLU A 48 -11.23 -1.35 14.01
N LEU A 49 -10.89 -0.71 12.90
CA LEU A 49 -9.51 -0.40 12.51
C LEU A 49 -8.80 0.49 13.54
N THR A 50 -9.55 1.33 14.24
CA THR A 50 -9.05 2.23 15.30
C THR A 50 -8.84 1.52 16.63
N SER A 51 -9.30 0.27 16.78
CA SER A 51 -9.18 -0.52 18.02
C SER A 51 -7.98 -1.47 18.03
N LEU A 52 -7.37 -1.72 16.87
CA LEU A 52 -6.22 -2.60 16.72
C LEU A 52 -4.97 -1.98 17.33
N ARG A 53 -4.19 -2.82 18.01
CA ARG A 53 -2.97 -2.46 18.75
C ARG A 53 -2.11 -3.71 18.90
N ASP A 54 -0.83 -3.55 19.16
CA ASP A 54 0.12 -4.68 19.27
C ASP A 54 -0.35 -5.75 20.27
N SER A 55 -1.06 -5.35 21.34
CA SER A 55 -1.57 -6.27 22.37
C SER A 55 -2.77 -7.11 21.98
N ASN A 56 -3.51 -6.76 20.91
CA ASN A 56 -4.72 -7.49 20.50
C ASN A 56 -4.74 -7.89 19.02
N ALA A 57 -3.86 -7.32 18.18
CA ALA A 57 -3.90 -7.51 16.73
C ALA A 57 -3.83 -8.99 16.35
N VAL A 58 -2.90 -9.76 16.94
CA VAL A 58 -2.76 -11.19 16.63
C VAL A 58 -4.05 -11.96 16.92
N ALA A 59 -4.65 -11.78 18.09
CA ALA A 59 -5.86 -12.49 18.48
C ALA A 59 -7.04 -12.13 17.56
N LEU A 60 -7.30 -10.84 17.38
CA LEU A 60 -8.43 -10.35 16.58
C LEU A 60 -8.28 -10.69 15.09
N LEU A 61 -7.07 -10.61 14.54
CA LEU A 61 -6.80 -11.00 13.15
C LEU A 61 -6.89 -12.51 12.96
N THR A 62 -6.48 -13.31 13.94
CA THR A 62 -6.66 -14.76 13.90
C THR A 62 -8.15 -15.13 13.82
N GLU A 63 -8.98 -14.52 14.67
CA GLU A 63 -10.43 -14.75 14.65
C GLU A 63 -11.07 -14.27 13.35
N TYR A 64 -10.69 -13.07 12.90
CA TYR A 64 -11.18 -12.51 11.64
C TYR A 64 -10.82 -13.39 10.44
N GLY A 65 -9.57 -13.86 10.34
CA GLY A 65 -9.11 -14.73 9.25
C GLY A 65 -9.86 -16.06 9.18
N LYS A 66 -10.25 -16.63 10.33
CA LYS A 66 -11.08 -17.84 10.40
C LYS A 66 -12.52 -17.59 9.97
N ALA A 67 -13.10 -16.45 10.38
CA ALA A 67 -14.48 -16.12 10.08
C ALA A 67 -14.69 -15.65 8.63
N TYR A 68 -13.69 -15.00 8.03
CA TYR A 68 -13.78 -14.39 6.71
C TYR A 68 -12.59 -14.77 5.81
N PRO A 69 -12.40 -16.07 5.51
CA PRO A 69 -11.30 -16.53 4.68
C PRO A 69 -11.45 -16.00 3.24
N ALA A 70 -10.32 -15.91 2.55
CA ALA A 70 -10.22 -15.73 1.10
C ALA A 70 -8.79 -16.10 0.72
N SER A 71 -8.57 -16.68 -0.45
CA SER A 71 -7.21 -17.10 -0.85
C SER A 71 -6.63 -16.26 -1.97
N GLU A 72 -7.41 -15.33 -2.52
CA GLU A 72 -6.98 -14.50 -3.63
C GLU A 72 -7.51 -13.07 -3.51
N VAL A 73 -6.75 -12.15 -4.09
CA VAL A 73 -7.15 -10.76 -4.31
C VAL A 73 -6.76 -10.33 -5.71
N ILE A 74 -7.44 -9.32 -6.23
CA ILE A 74 -7.02 -8.61 -7.44
C ILE A 74 -6.64 -7.19 -7.04
N VAL A 75 -5.42 -6.78 -7.41
CA VAL A 75 -4.95 -5.40 -7.23
C VAL A 75 -5.07 -4.68 -8.56
N HIS A 76 -6.02 -3.76 -8.65
CA HIS A 76 -6.26 -2.95 -9.83
C HIS A 76 -5.39 -1.71 -9.82
N THR A 77 -4.84 -1.38 -10.99
CA THR A 77 -4.06 -0.16 -11.22
C THR A 77 -4.32 0.38 -12.62
N ARG A 78 -3.88 1.61 -12.89
CA ARG A 78 -3.89 2.15 -14.27
C ARG A 78 -3.00 1.39 -15.27
N HIS A 79 -2.18 0.46 -14.81
CA HIS A 79 -1.27 -0.35 -15.63
C HIS A 79 -1.78 -1.77 -15.93
N GLY A 80 -2.92 -2.12 -15.34
CA GLY A 80 -3.53 -3.45 -15.38
C GLY A 80 -3.73 -4.02 -13.99
N ASP A 81 -4.13 -5.29 -13.95
CA ASP A 81 -4.51 -6.01 -12.75
C ASP A 81 -3.42 -7.02 -12.35
N LEU A 82 -3.18 -7.12 -11.05
CA LEU A 82 -2.36 -8.18 -10.45
C LEU A 82 -3.29 -9.14 -9.72
N ARG A 83 -3.40 -10.38 -10.20
CA ARG A 83 -4.08 -11.44 -9.45
C ARG A 83 -3.09 -12.07 -8.50
N VAL A 84 -3.41 -12.08 -7.20
CA VAL A 84 -2.48 -12.46 -6.14
C VAL A 84 -3.09 -13.57 -5.30
N LYS A 85 -2.32 -14.66 -5.14
CA LYS A 85 -2.61 -15.73 -4.19
C LYS A 85 -2.03 -15.39 -2.82
N LEU A 86 -2.79 -15.62 -1.75
CA LEU A 86 -2.37 -15.42 -0.37
C LEU A 86 -2.13 -16.77 0.34
N TYR A 87 -1.04 -16.89 1.07
CA TYR A 87 -0.62 -18.14 1.70
C TYR A 87 -1.31 -18.40 3.05
N ASP A 88 -1.72 -19.65 3.28
CA ASP A 88 -2.44 -20.07 4.49
C ASP A 88 -1.55 -20.22 5.73
N ASP A 89 -0.25 -20.48 5.53
CA ASP A 89 0.74 -20.64 6.61
C ASP A 89 1.35 -19.30 7.07
N THR A 90 0.82 -18.17 6.56
CA THR A 90 1.01 -16.80 7.06
C THR A 90 -0.34 -16.17 7.45
N PRO A 91 -1.10 -16.79 8.38
CA PRO A 91 -2.49 -16.44 8.63
C PRO A 91 -2.70 -15.01 9.13
N ILE A 92 -1.76 -14.45 9.90
CA ILE A 92 -1.96 -13.10 10.47
C ILE A 92 -1.75 -12.02 9.41
N HIS A 93 -0.72 -12.14 8.57
CA HIS A 93 -0.51 -11.21 7.46
C HIS A 93 -1.64 -11.30 6.43
N LYS A 94 -2.07 -12.53 6.11
CA LYS A 94 -3.22 -12.79 5.23
C LYS A 94 -4.50 -12.14 5.78
N ALA A 95 -4.84 -12.39 7.04
CA ALA A 95 -6.02 -11.82 7.67
C ALA A 95 -5.97 -10.28 7.74
N ASN A 96 -4.81 -9.71 8.08
CA ASN A 96 -4.61 -8.27 8.08
C ASN A 96 -4.86 -7.66 6.70
N PHE A 97 -4.23 -8.23 5.67
CA PHE A 97 -4.36 -7.73 4.31
C PHE A 97 -5.82 -7.79 3.82
N LEU A 98 -6.52 -8.90 4.09
CA LEU A 98 -7.93 -9.05 3.77
C LEU A 98 -8.83 -8.07 4.55
N LEU A 99 -8.53 -7.80 5.83
CA LEU A 99 -9.28 -6.83 6.62
C LEU A 99 -9.16 -5.44 6.01
N LEU A 100 -7.93 -4.99 5.75
CA LEU A 100 -7.66 -3.66 5.22
C LEU A 100 -8.18 -3.49 3.79
N ALA A 101 -8.07 -4.53 2.95
CA ALA A 101 -8.67 -4.53 1.61
C ALA A 101 -10.19 -4.39 1.67
N ARG A 102 -10.88 -5.24 2.44
CA ARG A 102 -12.36 -5.16 2.54
C ARG A 102 -12.83 -3.84 3.17
N LYS A 103 -12.08 -3.28 4.13
CA LYS A 103 -12.38 -1.97 4.74
C LYS A 103 -12.02 -0.78 3.82
N GLY A 104 -11.52 -1.03 2.60
CA GLY A 104 -11.19 0.01 1.61
C GLY A 104 -9.96 0.84 1.97
N VAL A 105 -9.11 0.37 2.89
CA VAL A 105 -7.91 1.11 3.31
C VAL A 105 -6.94 1.25 2.15
N PHE A 106 -6.71 0.17 1.41
CA PHE A 106 -5.77 0.17 0.28
C PHE A 106 -6.30 0.95 -0.93
N ASP A 107 -7.63 1.07 -1.07
CA ASP A 107 -8.30 1.86 -2.10
C ASP A 107 -8.00 3.36 -2.00
N GLN A 108 -7.47 3.79 -0.86
CA GLN A 108 -7.01 5.16 -0.61
C GLN A 108 -5.48 5.25 -0.51
N THR A 109 -4.76 4.31 -1.15
CA THR A 109 -3.29 4.26 -1.15
C THR A 109 -2.73 4.21 -2.56
N VAL A 110 -1.43 4.47 -2.67
CA VAL A 110 -0.70 4.42 -3.94
C VAL A 110 0.53 3.54 -3.81
N PHE A 111 1.16 3.19 -4.94
CA PHE A 111 2.55 2.71 -4.91
C PHE A 111 3.49 3.87 -4.61
N ASN A 112 3.76 4.07 -3.32
CA ASN A 112 4.47 5.23 -2.80
C ASN A 112 6.01 5.08 -2.74
N ARG A 113 6.56 3.95 -3.21
CA ARG A 113 8.01 3.75 -3.37
C ARG A 113 8.30 2.69 -4.43
N VAL A 114 9.00 3.08 -5.49
CA VAL A 114 9.30 2.24 -6.65
C VAL A 114 10.81 2.21 -6.90
N VAL A 115 11.40 1.01 -6.85
CA VAL A 115 12.82 0.80 -7.14
C VAL A 115 12.95 -0.25 -8.23
N ASN A 116 13.26 0.19 -9.44
CA ASN A 116 13.45 -0.68 -10.59
C ASN A 116 14.59 -1.69 -10.33
N GLY A 117 14.36 -2.95 -10.71
CA GLY A 117 15.23 -4.09 -10.41
C GLY A 117 15.09 -4.65 -8.98
N PHE A 118 14.20 -4.07 -8.15
CA PHE A 118 14.03 -4.47 -6.75
C PHE A 118 12.57 -4.77 -6.42
N ALA A 119 11.76 -3.75 -6.16
CA ALA A 119 10.37 -3.91 -5.70
C ALA A 119 9.53 -2.64 -5.92
N ILE A 120 8.22 -2.84 -6.01
CA ILE A 120 7.20 -1.78 -5.95
C ILE A 120 6.47 -1.88 -4.61
N GLN A 121 6.48 -0.81 -3.83
CA GLN A 121 5.93 -0.76 -2.48
C GLN A 121 4.73 0.19 -2.43
N GLY A 122 3.65 -0.26 -1.78
CA GLY A 122 2.42 0.49 -1.60
C GLY A 122 1.86 0.34 -0.19
N GLY A 123 0.63 0.84 0.01
CA GLY A 123 -0.07 0.80 1.29
C GLY A 123 -0.07 2.12 2.08
N ARG A 124 0.57 3.16 1.54
CA ARG A 124 0.55 4.52 2.10
C ARG A 124 0.08 5.54 1.06
N SER A 125 -0.55 6.61 1.53
CA SER A 125 -0.86 7.83 0.78
C SER A 125 -1.03 8.99 1.76
N ASP A 126 -0.76 10.20 1.29
CA ASP A 126 -0.94 11.43 2.05
C ASP A 126 -2.41 11.90 2.07
N HIS A 127 -3.30 11.24 1.30
CA HIS A 127 -4.71 11.60 1.14
C HIS A 127 -5.69 10.59 1.74
N ARG A 128 -5.22 9.64 2.55
CA ARG A 128 -6.09 8.65 3.20
C ARG A 128 -7.01 9.30 4.24
N THR A 129 -8.31 9.04 4.13
CA THR A 129 -9.34 9.53 5.05
C THR A 129 -9.77 8.47 6.07
N ILE A 130 -9.64 7.17 5.75
CA ILE A 130 -9.95 6.09 6.68
C ILE A 130 -8.98 6.11 7.86
N ARG A 131 -9.54 6.22 9.07
CA ARG A 131 -8.78 6.18 10.31
C ARG A 131 -8.39 4.75 10.65
N LEU A 132 -7.10 4.55 10.90
CA LEU A 132 -6.49 3.26 11.22
C LEU A 132 -5.50 3.47 12.36
N ALA A 133 -5.57 2.63 13.39
CA ALA A 133 -4.56 2.62 14.43
C ALA A 133 -3.24 2.06 13.89
N ARG A 134 -2.11 2.54 14.42
CA ARG A 134 -0.80 1.94 14.14
C ARG A 134 -0.62 0.72 15.04
N TYR A 135 -0.35 -0.41 14.43
CA TYR A 135 0.05 -1.66 15.09
C TYR A 135 1.02 -2.41 14.19
N HIS A 136 1.67 -3.41 14.77
CA HIS A 136 2.63 -4.26 14.08
C HIS A 136 2.18 -5.71 14.07
N ILE A 137 2.72 -6.46 13.11
CA ILE A 137 2.44 -7.88 12.93
C ILE A 137 3.72 -8.67 13.21
N PRO A 138 3.71 -9.67 14.12
CA PRO A 138 4.86 -10.54 14.31
C PRO A 138 5.27 -11.27 13.01
N PRO A 139 6.56 -11.48 12.75
CA PRO A 139 7.02 -12.08 11.50
C PRO A 139 6.52 -13.53 11.33
N GLU A 140 6.02 -13.87 10.15
CA GLU A 140 5.59 -15.23 9.77
C GLU A 140 6.54 -15.78 8.70
N ILE A 141 7.84 -15.79 9.01
CA ILE A 141 8.88 -16.17 8.05
C ILE A 141 8.83 -17.68 7.78
N ARG A 142 8.62 -18.06 6.53
CA ARG A 142 8.58 -19.45 6.06
C ARG A 142 9.71 -19.70 5.07
N ALA A 143 10.46 -20.79 5.26
CA ALA A 143 11.56 -21.12 4.36
C ALA A 143 11.10 -21.41 2.91
N ALA A 144 9.86 -21.87 2.75
CA ALA A 144 9.22 -22.11 1.46
C ALA A 144 8.86 -20.81 0.72
N HIS A 145 8.64 -19.71 1.45
CA HIS A 145 8.24 -18.42 0.88
C HIS A 145 9.42 -17.46 0.88
N PHE A 146 10.02 -17.30 -0.28
CA PHE A 146 11.20 -16.47 -0.50
C PHE A 146 10.93 -15.42 -1.57
N HIS A 147 11.81 -14.44 -1.68
CA HIS A 147 11.58 -13.21 -2.46
C HIS A 147 11.89 -13.42 -3.94
N LYS A 148 11.30 -14.45 -4.55
CA LYS A 148 11.25 -14.59 -6.01
C LYS A 148 10.42 -13.45 -6.62
N ARG A 149 10.65 -13.17 -7.90
CA ARG A 149 9.83 -12.23 -8.66
C ARG A 149 8.34 -12.57 -8.53
N GLY A 150 7.51 -11.56 -8.29
CA GLY A 150 6.08 -11.68 -8.03
C GLY A 150 5.71 -11.96 -6.58
N ALA A 151 6.67 -12.22 -5.68
CA ALA A 151 6.37 -12.41 -4.27
C ALA A 151 5.75 -11.14 -3.66
N LEU A 152 4.70 -11.32 -2.85
CA LEU A 152 4.07 -10.27 -2.03
C LEU A 152 4.63 -10.36 -0.60
N GLY A 153 5.37 -9.33 -0.21
CA GLY A 153 5.98 -9.22 1.11
C GLY A 153 5.45 -8.03 1.91
N MET A 154 5.58 -8.11 3.23
CA MET A 154 5.26 -6.99 4.13
C MET A 154 6.53 -6.25 4.52
N ALA A 155 6.51 -4.92 4.44
CA ALA A 155 7.63 -4.09 4.86
C ALA A 155 7.72 -4.02 6.38
N ARG A 156 8.90 -3.65 6.88
CA ARG A 156 9.15 -3.41 8.30
C ARG A 156 10.19 -2.31 8.49
N TYR A 157 10.25 -1.78 9.70
CA TYR A 157 11.26 -0.81 10.11
C TYR A 157 12.62 -1.48 10.38
N ASP A 158 13.67 -0.66 10.40
CA ASP A 158 15.07 -1.07 10.54
C ASP A 158 15.35 -1.88 11.83
N ASP A 159 16.23 -2.87 11.73
CA ASP A 159 16.51 -3.87 12.77
C ASP A 159 16.95 -3.24 14.11
N ASP A 160 17.72 -2.14 14.09
CA ASP A 160 18.20 -1.47 15.31
C ASP A 160 17.06 -0.96 16.19
N GLN A 161 15.94 -0.56 15.58
CA GLN A 161 14.74 -0.10 16.26
C GLN A 161 13.63 -1.17 16.29
N ASN A 162 13.86 -2.31 15.63
CA ASN A 162 12.89 -3.38 15.46
C ASN A 162 13.57 -4.77 15.51
N PRO A 163 14.18 -5.14 16.64
CA PRO A 163 14.87 -6.42 16.78
C PRO A 163 13.91 -7.62 16.66
N GLY A 164 12.62 -7.41 16.97
CA GLY A 164 11.55 -8.39 16.80
C GLY A 164 11.12 -8.61 15.34
N LYS A 165 11.68 -7.85 14.39
CA LYS A 165 11.34 -7.89 12.96
C LYS A 165 9.84 -7.77 12.69
N LEU A 166 9.15 -6.97 13.49
CA LEU A 166 7.72 -6.75 13.39
C LEU A 166 7.40 -6.01 12.08
N SER A 167 6.41 -6.50 11.34
CA SER A 167 5.98 -5.92 10.08
C SER A 167 5.08 -4.70 10.29
N SER A 168 5.11 -3.77 9.33
CA SER A 168 4.07 -2.75 9.16
C SER A 168 2.70 -3.42 9.02
N ASN A 169 1.63 -2.73 9.44
CA ASN A 169 0.27 -3.19 9.18
C ASN A 169 -0.22 -2.83 7.77
N THR A 170 0.41 -1.86 7.10
CA THR A 170 -0.09 -1.31 5.82
C THR A 170 0.91 -1.39 4.69
N ASP A 171 2.20 -1.23 4.97
CA ASP A 171 3.21 -1.12 3.92
C ASP A 171 3.58 -2.50 3.34
N PHE A 172 3.11 -2.82 2.14
CA PHE A 172 3.42 -4.05 1.44
C PHE A 172 4.21 -3.78 0.16
N TYR A 173 4.81 -4.82 -0.43
CA TYR A 173 5.50 -4.70 -1.71
C TYR A 173 5.38 -5.95 -2.56
N PHE A 174 5.44 -5.75 -3.89
CA PHE A 174 5.66 -6.82 -4.85
C PHE A 174 7.12 -6.82 -5.31
N VAL A 175 7.73 -7.99 -5.32
CA VAL A 175 9.10 -8.17 -5.79
C VAL A 175 9.12 -8.11 -7.32
N GLN A 176 9.90 -7.17 -7.86
CA GLN A 176 10.27 -7.19 -9.27
C GLN A 176 11.52 -8.06 -9.45
N GLY A 177 12.60 -7.69 -8.75
CA GLY A 177 13.89 -8.37 -8.78
C GLY A 177 14.53 -8.50 -10.16
N GLU A 178 15.72 -9.09 -10.18
CA GLU A 178 16.44 -9.43 -11.41
C GLU A 178 16.82 -10.91 -11.41
N LYS A 179 17.15 -11.44 -12.59
CA LYS A 179 17.74 -12.77 -12.70
C LYS A 179 19.18 -12.71 -12.22
N LEU A 180 19.56 -13.68 -11.39
CA LEU A 180 20.87 -13.72 -10.74
C LEU A 180 21.54 -15.05 -11.07
N THR A 181 22.84 -15.02 -11.36
CA THR A 181 23.61 -16.27 -11.35
C THR A 181 23.51 -16.94 -9.96
N PRO A 182 23.63 -18.27 -9.87
CA PRO A 182 23.61 -18.95 -8.57
C PRO A 182 24.62 -18.37 -7.57
N TYR A 183 25.80 -17.94 -8.05
CA TYR A 183 26.81 -17.28 -7.22
C TYR A 183 26.32 -15.93 -6.67
N GLN A 184 25.79 -15.05 -7.52
CA GLN A 184 25.24 -13.76 -7.08
C GLN A 184 24.10 -13.95 -6.09
N ALA A 185 23.17 -14.86 -6.37
CA ALA A 185 22.04 -15.15 -5.49
C ALA A 185 22.52 -15.63 -4.11
N GLN A 186 23.48 -16.56 -4.07
CA GLN A 186 24.06 -17.08 -2.84
C GLN A 186 24.81 -16.00 -2.05
N ALA A 187 25.55 -15.11 -2.73
CA ALA A 187 26.27 -14.01 -2.08
C ALA A 187 25.32 -12.97 -1.46
N MET A 188 24.21 -12.66 -2.14
CA MET A 188 23.23 -11.67 -1.68
C MET A 188 22.39 -12.15 -0.49
N ALA A 189 22.12 -13.45 -0.40
CA ALA A 189 21.14 -13.98 0.55
C ALA A 189 21.55 -13.82 2.03
N GLY A 190 22.86 -13.78 2.32
CA GLY A 190 23.35 -13.82 3.71
C GLY A 190 22.99 -15.12 4.46
N ARG A 191 22.51 -16.14 3.74
CA ARG A 191 22.17 -17.49 4.23
C ARG A 191 22.39 -18.51 3.11
N LYS A 192 22.51 -19.78 3.47
CA LYS A 192 22.57 -20.87 2.47
C LYS A 192 21.23 -20.98 1.74
N LEU A 193 21.26 -20.95 0.41
CA LEU A 193 20.11 -21.18 -0.44
C LEU A 193 19.99 -22.66 -0.83
N THR A 194 18.77 -23.14 -1.02
CA THR A 194 18.54 -24.48 -1.57
C THR A 194 18.83 -24.51 -3.08
N PRO A 195 19.09 -25.69 -3.67
CA PRO A 195 19.23 -25.81 -5.13
C PRO A 195 18.03 -25.26 -5.90
N GLU A 196 16.83 -25.43 -5.36
CA GLU A 196 15.59 -24.90 -5.93
C GLU A 196 15.52 -23.37 -5.89
N GLN A 197 15.92 -22.76 -4.76
CA GLN A 197 16.00 -21.29 -4.65
C GLN A 197 17.02 -20.72 -5.64
N LEU A 198 18.21 -21.33 -5.73
CA LEU A 198 19.24 -20.91 -6.68
C LEU A 198 18.74 -20.99 -8.14
N LYS A 199 18.07 -22.10 -8.49
CA LYS A 199 17.46 -22.26 -9.82
C LYS A 199 16.38 -21.21 -10.07
N THR A 200 15.54 -20.92 -9.07
CA THR A 200 14.48 -19.92 -9.18
C THR A 200 15.05 -18.53 -9.43
N TYR A 201 16.06 -18.11 -8.66
CA TYR A 201 16.71 -16.82 -8.86
C TYR A 201 17.43 -16.70 -10.20
N ALA A 202 17.96 -17.80 -10.74
CA ALA A 202 18.58 -17.81 -12.06
C ALA A 202 17.58 -17.72 -13.22
N THR A 203 16.36 -18.25 -13.05
CA THR A 203 15.40 -18.41 -14.15
C THR A 203 14.29 -17.37 -14.13
N VAL A 204 13.73 -17.11 -12.94
CA VAL A 204 12.59 -16.23 -12.68
C VAL A 204 13.05 -14.88 -12.13
N GLY A 205 14.13 -14.88 -11.34
CA GLY A 205 14.66 -13.68 -10.68
C GLY A 205 14.05 -13.43 -9.30
N GLY A 206 14.51 -12.37 -8.64
CA GLY A 206 14.05 -11.99 -7.31
C GLY A 206 15.06 -11.18 -6.51
N VAL A 207 14.91 -11.18 -5.19
CA VAL A 207 15.70 -10.36 -4.26
C VAL A 207 16.12 -11.20 -3.04
N PRO A 208 17.16 -12.05 -3.17
CA PRO A 208 17.58 -12.98 -2.12
C PRO A 208 17.98 -12.30 -0.80
N SER A 209 18.41 -11.03 -0.85
CA SER A 209 18.85 -10.28 0.33
C SER A 209 17.74 -10.04 1.37
N LEU A 210 16.48 -10.23 1.00
CA LEU A 210 15.31 -10.15 1.88
C LEU A 210 14.94 -11.49 2.53
N ASP A 211 15.48 -12.61 2.04
CA ASP A 211 15.11 -13.95 2.51
C ASP A 211 15.44 -14.16 3.99
N GLY A 212 14.48 -14.74 4.72
CA GLY A 212 14.63 -14.96 6.16
C GLY A 212 14.61 -13.68 7.00
N LYS A 213 14.29 -12.53 6.40
CA LYS A 213 14.23 -11.22 7.08
C LYS A 213 12.86 -10.57 7.02
N TYR A 214 12.06 -10.88 6.00
CA TYR A 214 10.72 -10.32 5.78
C TYR A 214 9.71 -11.45 5.56
N THR A 215 8.46 -11.22 5.96
CA THR A 215 7.36 -12.16 5.67
C THR A 215 6.94 -12.02 4.22
N VAL A 216 7.01 -13.12 3.47
CA VAL A 216 6.32 -13.28 2.19
C VAL A 216 5.02 -14.02 2.48
N PHE A 217 3.88 -13.39 2.17
CA PHE A 217 2.54 -13.88 2.52
C PHE A 217 1.64 -14.11 1.29
N GLY A 218 2.18 -13.94 0.09
CA GLY A 218 1.49 -14.25 -1.15
C GLY A 218 2.41 -14.15 -2.37
N GLU A 219 1.82 -14.36 -3.55
CA GLU A 219 2.49 -14.22 -4.84
C GLU A 219 1.51 -13.82 -5.94
N VAL A 220 2.01 -13.08 -6.91
CA VAL A 220 1.29 -12.78 -8.15
C VAL A 220 1.23 -14.04 -9.00
N VAL A 221 0.01 -14.42 -9.40
CA VAL A 221 -0.26 -15.58 -10.27
C VAL A 221 -0.62 -15.16 -11.69
N GLU A 222 -1.15 -13.95 -11.88
CA GLU A 222 -1.43 -13.35 -13.20
C GLU A 222 -1.09 -11.85 -13.17
N GLY A 223 -0.62 -11.31 -14.30
CA GLY A 223 -0.29 -9.88 -14.44
C GLY A 223 1.12 -9.50 -14.00
N LEU A 224 2.09 -10.43 -14.00
CA LEU A 224 3.48 -10.14 -13.58
C LEU A 224 4.14 -8.96 -14.31
N GLU A 225 3.74 -8.69 -15.56
CA GLU A 225 4.21 -7.56 -16.36
C GLU A 225 3.72 -6.20 -15.84
N VAL A 226 2.62 -6.16 -15.07
CA VAL A 226 2.13 -4.95 -14.42
C VAL A 226 3.15 -4.42 -13.42
N ILE A 227 3.90 -5.31 -12.75
CA ILE A 227 5.00 -4.92 -11.86
C ILE A 227 6.06 -4.12 -12.63
N ASP A 228 6.45 -4.57 -13.83
CA ASP A 228 7.46 -3.86 -14.63
C ASP A 228 6.97 -2.51 -15.13
N LYS A 229 5.70 -2.42 -15.54
CA LYS A 229 5.11 -1.15 -15.97
C LYS A 229 5.12 -0.12 -14.85
N ILE A 230 4.78 -0.53 -13.62
CA ILE A 230 4.84 0.34 -12.44
C ILE A 230 6.30 0.67 -12.12
N ALA A 231 7.21 -0.31 -12.18
CA ALA A 231 8.63 -0.12 -11.90
C ALA A 231 9.35 0.83 -12.88
N ALA A 232 8.82 0.95 -14.11
CA ALA A 232 9.32 1.84 -15.14
C ALA A 232 8.81 3.30 -15.00
N GLU A 233 7.91 3.59 -14.06
CA GLU A 233 7.43 4.95 -13.85
C GLU A 233 8.57 5.91 -13.47
N PRO A 234 8.60 7.12 -14.04
CA PRO A 234 9.49 8.16 -13.55
C PRO A 234 9.20 8.47 -12.09
N VAL A 235 10.21 8.34 -11.23
CA VAL A 235 10.10 8.64 -9.81
C VAL A 235 10.79 9.94 -9.44
N ASP A 236 10.41 10.49 -8.29
CA ASP A 236 11.10 11.58 -7.62
C ASP A 236 12.37 11.08 -6.87
N PRO A 237 13.13 11.97 -6.21
CA PRO A 237 14.30 11.56 -5.42
C PRO A 237 14.00 10.60 -4.26
N TYR A 238 12.78 10.60 -3.73
CA TYR A 238 12.31 9.70 -2.67
C TYR A 238 11.78 8.37 -3.20
N LYS A 239 11.88 8.15 -4.53
CA LYS A 239 11.38 6.98 -5.24
C LYS A 239 9.85 6.91 -5.32
N TRP A 240 9.17 8.02 -5.07
CA TRP A 240 7.72 8.13 -5.27
C TRP A 240 7.42 8.40 -6.76
N PRO A 241 6.49 7.67 -7.42
CA PRO A 241 6.12 7.94 -8.81
C PRO A 241 5.64 9.37 -9.04
N LYS A 242 6.18 10.09 -10.03
CA LYS A 242 5.76 11.47 -10.32
C LYS A 242 4.29 11.60 -10.69
N LYS A 243 3.71 10.51 -11.21
CA LYS A 243 2.27 10.33 -11.35
C LYS A 243 1.87 9.14 -10.52
N ASP A 244 1.06 9.39 -9.51
CA ASP A 244 0.55 8.36 -8.62
C ASP A 244 -0.01 7.16 -9.40
N VAL A 245 0.24 5.99 -8.82
CA VAL A 245 -0.35 4.73 -9.25
C VAL A 245 -1.26 4.30 -8.11
N ASP A 246 -2.53 4.69 -8.21
CA ASP A 246 -3.55 4.34 -7.25
C ASP A 246 -3.75 2.82 -7.20
N ILE A 247 -4.11 2.35 -6.01
CA ILE A 247 -4.36 0.95 -5.70
C ILE A 247 -5.85 0.80 -5.42
N LYS A 248 -6.47 -0.21 -5.98
CA LYS A 248 -7.78 -0.71 -5.52
C LYS A 248 -7.69 -2.22 -5.36
N ILE A 249 -8.19 -2.77 -4.24
CA ILE A 249 -8.08 -4.19 -3.97
C ILE A 249 -9.45 -4.85 -3.88
N GLU A 250 -9.71 -5.77 -4.81
CA GLU A 250 -10.85 -6.66 -4.76
C GLU A 250 -10.47 -7.97 -4.06
N VAL A 251 -11.28 -8.41 -3.09
CA VAL A 251 -11.12 -9.73 -2.48
C VAL A 251 -11.97 -10.74 -3.23
N VAL A 252 -11.32 -11.74 -3.83
CA VAL A 252 -11.98 -12.82 -4.57
C VAL A 252 -12.46 -13.87 -3.56
N LYS A 253 -13.72 -14.29 -3.70
CA LYS A 253 -14.33 -15.32 -2.84
C LYS A 253 -13.78 -16.72 -3.12
#